data_AF-A0A9W8BMW1-F1
#
_entry.id   AF-A0A9W8BMW1-F1
#
_cell.length_a   1.000
_cell.length_b   1.000
_cell.length_c   1.000
_cell.angle_alpha   90.00
_cell.angle_beta   90.00
_cell.angle_gamma   90.00
#
_symmetry.space_group_name_H-M   'P 1'
#
loop_
_entity.id
_entity.type
_entity.pdbx_description
1 polymer ?
#
loop_
_entity_poly.entity_id
_entity_poly.type
_entity_poly.pdbx_seq_one_letter_code
_entity_poly.pdbx_strand_id
1 'polypeptide(L)'
;MKWYAQIVKPCTYNQQSTSVLVQIDTQRYLFNCGEGTQRLSFENKLRMSKLSAIFLTRVDWETMGGLPGMLLTLADGGGMGGLTVSGGHNLTHALAATRHFILRNRMGLSVNEMRDGDPTAAFKDSSIQ
;
A
#
# COMPACT_ATOMS: atom_id res chain seq x y z
N MET A 1 -13.35 -19.38 -0.31
CA MET A 1 -12.33 -18.32 -0.44
C MET A 1 -10.96 -18.91 -0.18
N LYS A 2 -10.03 -18.76 -1.11
CA LYS A 2 -8.61 -19.10 -0.88
C LYS A 2 -7.87 -17.79 -0.67
N TRP A 3 -7.19 -17.67 0.46
CA TRP A 3 -6.33 -16.53 0.75
C TRP A 3 -4.89 -17.01 0.87
N TYR A 4 -3.97 -16.17 0.44
CA TYR A 4 -2.54 -16.42 0.51
C TYR A 4 -1.86 -15.19 1.09
N ALA A 5 -1.04 -15.37 2.11
CA ALA A 5 -0.20 -14.30 2.64
C ALA A 5 1.26 -14.62 2.30
N GLN A 6 1.95 -13.63 1.76
CA GLN A 6 3.37 -13.72 1.44
C GLN A 6 4.11 -12.54 2.05
N ILE A 7 5.22 -12.83 2.70
CA ILE A 7 6.13 -11.81 3.19
C ILE A 7 6.92 -11.30 1.98
N VAL A 8 6.71 -10.04 1.61
CA VAL A 8 7.47 -9.39 0.52
C VAL A 8 8.84 -8.99 1.01
N LYS A 9 8.88 -8.50 2.25
CA LYS A 9 10.09 -7.97 2.87
C LYS A 9 10.06 -8.25 4.37
N PRO A 10 11.02 -9.02 4.92
CA PRO A 10 11.18 -9.14 6.36
C PRO A 10 11.81 -7.86 6.95
N CYS A 11 11.63 -7.66 8.26
CA CYS A 11 12.38 -6.64 9.00
C CYS A 11 13.87 -6.99 8.95
N THR A 12 14.67 -6.15 8.31
CA THR A 12 16.13 -6.27 8.24
C THR A 12 16.75 -5.27 9.21
N TYR A 13 18.05 -5.45 9.52
CA TYR A 13 18.82 -4.61 10.46
C TYR A 13 18.69 -3.09 10.28
N ASN A 14 18.32 -2.62 9.08
CA ASN A 14 18.12 -1.20 8.75
C ASN A 14 16.79 -0.59 9.27
N GLN A 15 16.18 -1.15 10.32
CA GLN A 15 14.93 -0.63 10.95
C GLN A 15 13.74 -0.48 10.00
N GLN A 16 13.74 -1.14 8.84
CA GLN A 16 12.64 -1.03 7.90
C GLN A 16 11.52 -2.00 8.27
N SER A 17 10.29 -1.51 8.29
CA SER A 17 9.12 -2.30 8.68
C SER A 17 8.84 -3.44 7.69
N THR A 18 8.46 -4.60 8.23
CA THR A 18 8.03 -5.77 7.46
C THR A 18 6.87 -5.41 6.55
N SER A 19 6.98 -5.79 5.27
CA SER A 19 5.92 -5.60 4.28
C SER A 19 5.34 -6.94 3.87
N VAL A 20 4.01 -7.08 3.94
CA VAL A 20 3.29 -8.33 3.71
C VAL A 20 2.25 -8.12 2.62
N LEU A 21 2.24 -9.01 1.63
CA LEU A 21 1.25 -9.03 0.57
C LEU A 21 0.22 -10.12 0.88
N VAL A 22 -1.03 -9.73 1.01
CA VAL A 22 -2.16 -10.63 1.19
C VAL A 22 -2.94 -10.65 -0.12
N GLN A 23 -3.09 -11.83 -0.70
CA GLN A 23 -3.92 -12.06 -1.87
C GLN A 23 -5.19 -12.78 -1.42
N ILE A 24 -6.32 -12.18 -1.74
CA ILE A 24 -7.65 -12.78 -1.53
C ILE A 24 -8.29 -12.90 -2.91
N ASP A 25 -8.48 -14.15 -3.34
CA ASP A 25 -8.94 -14.50 -4.68
C ASP A 25 -8.10 -13.80 -5.78
N THR A 26 -8.62 -12.72 -6.35
CA THR A 26 -8.00 -11.94 -7.43
C THR A 26 -7.45 -10.58 -6.96
N GLN A 27 -7.84 -10.12 -5.77
CA GLN A 27 -7.44 -8.83 -5.22
C GLN A 27 -6.20 -8.99 -4.34
N ARG A 28 -5.38 -7.95 -4.33
CA ARG A 28 -4.16 -7.88 -3.51
C ARG A 28 -4.22 -6.70 -2.56
N TYR A 29 -3.82 -6.97 -1.34
CA TYR A 29 -3.73 -6.02 -0.24
C TYR A 29 -2.29 -6.00 0.26
N LEU A 30 -1.69 -4.82 0.34
CA LEU A 30 -0.33 -4.67 0.82
C LEU A 30 -0.35 -4.02 2.19
N PHE A 31 0.26 -4.69 3.18
CA PHE A 31 0.46 -4.17 4.52
C PHE A 31 1.89 -3.67 4.65
N ASN A 32 2.02 -2.37 4.95
CA ASN A 32 3.25 -1.58 4.94
C ASN A 32 3.94 -1.53 3.56
N CYS A 33 4.57 -0.41 3.27
CA CYS A 33 5.28 -0.18 2.03
C CYS A 33 6.59 0.58 2.32
N GLY A 34 7.50 -0.09 3.02
CA GLY A 34 8.81 0.46 3.32
C GLY A 34 9.66 0.67 2.06
N GLU A 35 10.77 1.37 2.20
CA GLU A 35 11.69 1.62 1.10
C GLU A 35 12.18 0.31 0.44
N GLY A 36 12.32 0.30 -0.89
CA GLY A 36 12.77 -0.89 -1.64
C GLY A 36 11.74 -2.02 -1.78
N THR A 37 10.54 -1.89 -1.19
CA THR A 37 9.46 -2.90 -1.34
C THR A 37 9.10 -3.12 -2.81
N GLN A 38 9.09 -2.05 -3.62
CA GLN A 38 8.90 -2.14 -5.06
C GLN A 38 9.95 -3.04 -5.73
N ARG A 39 11.24 -2.79 -5.45
CA ARG A 39 12.35 -3.55 -6.03
C ARG A 39 12.29 -5.02 -5.63
N LEU A 40 12.10 -5.30 -4.35
CA LEU A 40 11.95 -6.66 -3.82
C LEU A 40 10.75 -7.40 -4.42
N SER A 41 9.66 -6.68 -4.70
CA SER A 41 8.50 -7.25 -5.37
C SER A 41 8.83 -7.70 -6.79
N PHE A 42 9.59 -6.90 -7.53
CA PHE A 42 10.07 -7.28 -8.86
C PHE A 42 11.06 -8.45 -8.83
N GLU A 43 12.03 -8.44 -7.91
CA GLU A 43 13.02 -9.51 -7.74
C GLU A 43 12.36 -10.86 -7.45
N ASN A 44 11.36 -10.87 -6.57
CA ASN A 44 10.59 -12.07 -6.24
C ASN A 44 9.50 -12.43 -7.25
N LYS A 45 9.45 -11.76 -8.42
CA LYS A 45 8.44 -11.93 -9.48
C LYS A 45 7.00 -11.78 -8.97
N LEU A 46 6.81 -10.97 -7.92
CA LEU A 46 5.49 -10.65 -7.39
C LEU A 46 4.83 -9.62 -8.29
N ARG A 47 3.82 -10.06 -9.02
CA ARG A 47 3.02 -9.15 -9.83
C ARG A 47 2.19 -8.27 -8.90
N MET A 48 2.48 -6.97 -8.83
CA MET A 48 1.63 -6.01 -8.12
C MET A 48 0.40 -5.58 -8.95
N SER A 49 0.03 -6.39 -9.94
CA SER A 49 -1.17 -6.17 -10.74
C SER A 49 -2.42 -6.45 -9.89
N LYS A 50 -3.42 -5.57 -10.00
CA LYS A 50 -4.66 -5.59 -9.22
C LYS A 50 -4.46 -5.35 -7.70
N LEU A 51 -3.54 -4.45 -7.36
CA LEU A 51 -3.46 -3.93 -6.00
C LEU A 51 -4.67 -3.03 -5.73
N SER A 52 -5.54 -3.43 -4.79
CA SER A 52 -6.77 -2.71 -4.45
C SER A 52 -6.55 -1.72 -3.31
N ALA A 53 -5.88 -2.17 -2.24
CA ALA A 53 -5.57 -1.31 -1.10
C ALA A 53 -4.18 -1.53 -0.50
N ILE A 54 -3.65 -0.46 0.07
CA ILE A 54 -2.44 -0.43 0.88
C ILE A 54 -2.83 -0.02 2.29
N PHE A 55 -2.43 -0.80 3.29
CA PHE A 55 -2.64 -0.52 4.70
C PHE A 55 -1.31 -0.18 5.35
N LEU A 56 -1.22 0.99 5.98
CA LEU A 56 -0.05 1.42 6.72
C LEU A 56 -0.32 1.26 8.22
N THR A 57 0.49 0.45 8.89
CA THR A 57 0.38 0.21 10.34
C THR A 57 0.81 1.40 11.18
N ARG A 58 1.78 2.17 10.68
CA ARG A 58 2.21 3.48 11.21
C ARG A 58 2.46 4.42 10.05
N VAL A 59 2.30 5.72 10.26
CA VAL A 59 2.60 6.76 9.27
C VAL A 59 4.01 7.32 9.55
N ASP A 60 5.02 6.50 9.30
CA ASP A 60 6.43 6.84 9.44
C ASP A 60 7.18 6.63 8.12
N TRP A 61 8.38 7.20 8.00
CA TRP A 61 9.19 6.99 6.79
C TRP A 61 9.60 5.52 6.61
N GLU A 62 9.80 4.78 7.70
CA GLU A 62 10.15 3.35 7.66
C GLU A 62 9.06 2.48 7.00
N THR A 63 7.79 2.85 7.19
CA THR A 63 6.62 2.11 6.70
C THR A 63 6.08 2.67 5.39
N MET A 64 6.28 3.96 5.09
CA MET A 64 5.73 4.61 3.89
C MET A 64 6.79 4.98 2.84
N GLY A 65 8.08 4.93 3.13
CA GLY A 65 9.12 5.46 2.24
C GLY A 65 9.13 4.86 0.82
N GLY A 66 8.62 3.64 0.63
CA GLY A 66 8.46 3.01 -0.69
C GLY A 66 7.16 3.33 -1.40
N LEU A 67 6.19 3.95 -0.70
CA LEU A 67 4.86 4.25 -1.22
C LEU A 67 4.93 5.17 -2.46
N PRO A 68 5.73 6.26 -2.49
CA PRO A 68 5.83 7.09 -3.68
C PRO A 68 6.26 6.34 -4.95
N GLY A 69 7.28 5.50 -4.84
CA GLY A 69 7.78 4.69 -5.96
C GLY A 69 6.76 3.65 -6.41
N MET A 70 6.09 3.00 -5.45
CA MET A 70 5.00 2.07 -5.74
C MET A 70 3.85 2.75 -6.48
N LEU A 71 3.47 3.97 -6.08
CA LEU A 71 2.41 4.74 -6.72
C LEU A 71 2.74 5.11 -8.17
N LEU A 72 3.98 5.52 -8.44
CA LEU A 72 4.45 5.78 -9.81
C LEU A 72 4.43 4.50 -10.66
N THR A 73 4.93 3.40 -10.09
CA THR A 73 4.96 2.09 -10.77
C THR A 73 3.57 1.58 -11.14
N LEU A 74 2.62 1.74 -10.23
CA LEU A 74 1.23 1.35 -10.47
C LEU A 74 0.56 2.27 -11.49
N ALA A 75 0.95 3.55 -11.56
CA ALA A 75 0.44 4.50 -12.53
C ALA A 75 0.95 4.19 -13.94
N ASP A 76 2.24 3.85 -14.06
CA ASP A 76 2.86 3.46 -15.33
C ASP A 76 2.41 2.07 -15.79
N GLY A 77 2.14 1.15 -14.86
CA GLY A 77 1.70 -0.22 -15.13
C GLY A 77 0.28 -0.34 -15.70
N GLY A 78 -0.37 0.77 -16.07
CA GLY A 78 -1.72 0.77 -16.65
C GLY A 78 -2.82 0.44 -15.64
N GLY A 79 -2.56 0.60 -14.34
CA GLY A 79 -3.53 0.40 -13.28
C GLY A 79 -4.65 1.45 -13.35
N MET A 80 -5.71 1.15 -14.10
CA MET A 80 -6.93 1.96 -14.15
C MET A 80 -7.87 1.72 -12.96
N GLY A 81 -7.45 0.90 -11.99
CA GLY A 81 -8.21 0.64 -10.76
C GLY A 81 -7.93 1.71 -9.71
N GLY A 82 -8.97 2.17 -9.02
CA GLY A 82 -8.81 3.05 -7.87
C GLY A 82 -8.00 2.36 -6.77
N LEU A 83 -6.95 3.01 -6.29
CA LEU A 83 -6.12 2.51 -5.19
C LEU A 83 -6.56 3.18 -3.89
N THR A 84 -6.84 2.39 -2.86
CA THR A 84 -7.12 2.93 -1.53
C THR A 84 -5.89 2.83 -0.64
N VAL A 85 -5.44 3.94 -0.06
CA VAL A 85 -4.40 3.94 0.96
C VAL A 85 -5.06 4.24 2.30
N SER A 86 -4.99 3.27 3.21
CA SER A 86 -5.49 3.40 4.57
C SER A 86 -4.34 3.47 5.56
N GLY A 87 -4.45 4.32 6.57
CA GLY A 87 -3.42 4.48 7.59
C GLY A 87 -3.92 5.35 8.73
N GLY A 88 -3.07 5.50 9.74
CA GLY A 88 -3.38 6.32 10.91
C GLY A 88 -3.30 7.83 10.64
N HIS A 89 -3.27 8.58 11.73
CA HIS A 89 -3.17 10.04 11.73
C HIS A 89 -2.04 10.57 10.83
N ASN A 90 -2.30 11.69 10.16
CA ASN A 90 -1.38 12.42 9.28
C ASN A 90 -1.08 11.75 7.92
N LEU A 91 -1.76 10.67 7.56
CA LEU A 91 -1.60 10.05 6.23
C LEU A 91 -1.84 11.03 5.10
N THR A 92 -2.90 11.83 5.20
CA THR A 92 -3.27 12.83 4.18
C THR A 92 -2.16 13.87 4.00
N HIS A 93 -1.57 14.34 5.10
CA HIS A 93 -0.47 15.31 5.09
C HIS A 93 0.80 14.72 4.50
N ALA A 94 1.15 13.49 4.88
CA ALA A 94 2.32 12.81 4.34
C ALA A 94 2.19 12.59 2.82
N LEU A 95 1.01 12.18 2.35
CA LEU A 95 0.72 12.08 0.92
C LEU A 95 0.75 13.44 0.22
N ALA A 96 0.25 14.51 0.86
CA ALA A 96 0.30 15.86 0.31
C ALA A 96 1.74 16.35 0.10
N ALA A 97 2.65 16.05 1.03
CA ALA A 97 4.07 16.40 0.90
C ALA A 97 4.71 15.76 -0.35
N THR A 98 4.30 14.54 -0.68
CA THR A 98 4.82 13.81 -1.85
C THR A 98 4.27 14.27 -3.21
N ARG A 99 3.27 15.17 -3.24
CA ARG A 99 2.63 15.63 -4.49
C ARG A 99 3.58 16.31 -5.47
N HIS A 100 4.67 16.90 -4.98
CA HIS A 100 5.63 17.64 -5.80
C HIS A 100 6.40 16.75 -6.77
N PHE A 101 6.53 15.45 -6.46
CA PHE A 101 7.26 14.48 -7.28
C PHE A 101 6.41 13.28 -7.71
N ILE A 102 5.20 13.12 -7.19
CA ILE A 102 4.26 12.09 -7.64
C ILE A 102 3.19 12.72 -8.55
N LEU A 103 3.50 12.80 -9.84
CA LEU A 103 2.52 13.19 -10.88
C LEU A 103 1.74 11.96 -11.35
N ARG A 104 0.42 11.98 -11.13
CA ARG A 104 -0.50 10.91 -11.51
C ARG A 104 -1.61 11.46 -12.39
N ASN A 105 -1.54 11.22 -13.69
CA ASN A 105 -2.52 11.77 -14.64
C ASN A 105 -3.73 10.84 -14.88
N ARG A 106 -3.65 9.56 -14.46
CA ARG A 106 -4.64 8.52 -14.82
C ARG A 106 -5.06 7.56 -13.69
N MET A 107 -4.65 7.80 -12.44
CA MET A 107 -4.95 6.91 -11.31
C MET A 107 -5.80 7.63 -10.25
N GLY A 108 -6.94 7.05 -9.88
CA GLY A 108 -7.71 7.47 -8.72
C GLY A 108 -7.07 6.97 -7.42
N LEU A 109 -6.72 7.88 -6.50
CA LEU A 109 -6.23 7.55 -5.16
C LEU A 109 -7.29 7.93 -4.13
N SER A 110 -7.81 6.94 -3.41
CA SER A 110 -8.64 7.17 -2.23
C SER A 110 -7.75 7.11 -0.99
N VAL A 111 -7.89 8.07 -0.09
CA VAL A 111 -7.14 8.12 1.17
C VAL A 111 -8.12 7.95 2.31
N ASN A 112 -7.89 6.92 3.13
CA ASN A 112 -8.70 6.62 4.30
C ASN A 112 -7.86 6.79 5.56
N GLU A 113 -8.06 7.92 6.24
CA GLU A 113 -7.38 8.22 7.50
C GLU A 113 -8.21 7.66 8.66
N MET A 114 -7.73 6.57 9.27
CA MET A 114 -8.38 5.92 10.39
C MET A 114 -7.92 6.59 11.68
N ARG A 115 -8.88 7.05 12.50
CA ARG A 115 -8.61 7.61 13.82
C ARG A 115 -8.66 6.53 14.88
N ASP A 116 -7.79 6.64 15.87
CA ASP A 116 -7.80 5.74 17.01
C ASP A 116 -9.15 5.82 17.74
N GLY A 117 -9.81 4.66 17.89
CA GLY A 117 -11.05 4.54 18.66
C GLY A 117 -12.36 4.62 17.87
N ASP A 118 -12.34 4.73 16.54
CA ASP A 118 -13.55 4.66 15.72
C ASP A 118 -13.91 3.19 15.38
N PRO A 119 -14.92 2.57 16.05
CA PRO A 119 -15.33 1.18 15.76
C PRO A 119 -15.96 1.02 14.37
N THR A 120 -16.28 2.14 13.70
CA THR A 120 -16.81 2.18 12.33
C THR A 120 -15.72 2.23 11.26
N ALA A 121 -14.44 2.37 11.64
CA ALA A 121 -13.30 2.35 10.72
C ALA A 121 -12.99 0.91 10.24
N ALA A 122 -13.97 0.27 9.61
CA ALA A 122 -13.82 -1.02 8.97
C ALA A 122 -13.66 -0.83 7.47
N PHE A 123 -12.52 -1.26 6.92
CA PHE A 123 -12.36 -1.34 5.47
C PHE A 123 -13.23 -2.49 4.95
N LYS A 124 -14.28 -2.16 4.20
CA LYS A 124 -15.17 -3.13 3.56
C LYS A 124 -14.85 -3.16 2.07
N ASP A 125 -14.57 -4.34 1.56
CA ASP A 125 -14.42 -4.58 0.12
C ASP A 125 -15.31 -5.77 -0.25
N SER A 126 -15.74 -5.83 -1.50
CA SER A 126 -16.44 -6.96 -2.10
C SER A 126 -15.77 -8.32 -1.83
N SER A 127 -14.44 -8.32 -1.61
CA SER A 127 -13.64 -9.52 -1.34
C SER A 127 -13.35 -9.76 0.16
N ILE A 128 -13.68 -8.80 1.04
CA ILE A 128 -13.47 -8.87 2.50
C ILE A 128 -14.78 -8.41 3.17
N GLN A 129 -15.61 -9.38 3.59
CA GLN A 129 -16.82 -9.16 4.38
C GLN A 129 -16.55 -9.17 5.88
#